data_AF-A0A7J7Q9V4-F1
#
_entry.id   AF-A0A7J7Q9V4-F1
#
_cell.length_a   1.000
_cell.length_b   1.000
_cell.length_c   1.000
_cell.angle_alpha   90.00
_cell.angle_beta   90.00
_cell.angle_gamma   90.00
#
_symmetry.space_group_name_H-M   'P 1'
#
loop_
_entity.id
_entity.type
_entity.pdbx_description
1 polymer ?
#
loop_
_entity_poly.entity_id
_entity_poly.type
_entity_poly.pdbx_seq_one_letter_code
_entity_poly.pdbx_strand_id
1 'polypeptide(L)'
;MRSQKTQQDANIAGEIDVEQQEQQQALPGEDQHLLSDQQQPQQDQQAVPDSGCCSANSNSAAPGIPSALVVVLVGLVLTPFAHPAVLSGLSLGPSTPRLFVPSWQQFKSGVLKAGLAQLPLTSLNSCIAVTQLAQQLFPQRLEQDGWRWRPAPVAVSVGLMNLVGCWWGAFPCCHGSGGLAAQYKFGARSGAAPVLLGLLKASLALLFGSSLLALLQHFPGPLLGSMLLFSGLELAAAAAGKEREPRGVGCMLLTAAAIMGLGDT
;
A
#
# COMPACT_ATOMS: atom_id res chain seq x y z
N MET A 1 41.72 0.69 -9.94
CA MET A 1 40.39 1.34 -9.78
C MET A 1 39.25 0.38 -9.46
N ARG A 2 39.19 -0.86 -9.99
CA ARG A 2 38.20 -1.88 -9.56
C ARG A 2 38.35 -2.32 -8.08
N SER A 3 39.59 -2.44 -7.58
CA SER A 3 39.85 -2.92 -6.21
C SER A 3 39.45 -1.95 -5.10
N GLN A 4 39.43 -0.64 -5.37
CA GLN A 4 39.02 0.35 -4.35
C GLN A 4 37.49 0.48 -4.25
N LYS A 5 36.76 0.22 -5.34
CA LYS A 5 35.29 0.21 -5.34
C LYS A 5 34.75 -0.93 -4.49
N THR A 6 35.30 -2.15 -4.65
CA THR A 6 34.92 -3.33 -3.84
C THR A 6 35.22 -3.15 -2.35
N GLN A 7 36.26 -2.38 -2.00
CA GLN A 7 36.65 -2.12 -0.62
C GLN A 7 35.82 -0.99 0.02
N GLN A 8 35.33 -0.05 -0.80
CA GLN A 8 34.42 1.01 -0.38
C GLN A 8 32.98 0.53 -0.28
N ASP A 9 32.56 -0.39 -1.16
CA ASP A 9 31.29 -1.12 -1.07
C ASP A 9 31.27 -2.02 0.20
N ALA A 10 32.41 -2.62 0.57
CA ALA A 10 32.55 -3.39 1.82
C ALA A 10 32.57 -2.50 3.08
N ASN A 11 33.16 -1.31 3.02
CA ASN A 11 33.13 -0.35 4.13
C ASN A 11 31.73 0.26 4.34
N ILE A 12 30.98 0.56 3.26
CA ILE A 12 29.61 1.11 3.36
C ILE A 12 28.61 0.03 3.81
N ALA A 13 28.75 -1.21 3.34
CA ALA A 13 27.98 -2.34 3.87
C ALA A 13 28.28 -2.57 5.36
N GLY A 14 29.55 -2.50 5.76
CA GLY A 14 29.96 -2.58 7.16
C GLY A 14 29.42 -1.44 8.02
N GLU A 15 29.33 -0.21 7.52
CA GLU A 15 28.83 0.95 8.29
C GLU A 15 27.30 0.94 8.44
N ILE A 16 26.57 0.36 7.49
CA ILE A 16 25.11 0.13 7.57
C ILE A 16 24.80 -1.04 8.50
N ASP A 17 25.62 -2.11 8.49
CA ASP A 17 25.50 -3.22 9.44
C ASP A 17 25.83 -2.79 10.88
N VAL A 18 26.77 -1.86 11.07
CA VAL A 18 27.12 -1.32 12.39
C VAL A 18 26.04 -0.38 12.93
N GLU A 19 25.42 0.50 12.11
CA GLU A 19 24.27 1.32 12.57
C GLU A 19 23.02 0.47 12.87
N GLN A 20 22.78 -0.61 12.11
CA GLN A 20 21.71 -1.56 12.43
C GLN A 20 22.04 -2.39 13.68
N GLN A 21 23.29 -2.79 13.88
CA GLN A 21 23.73 -3.48 15.11
C GLN A 21 23.67 -2.59 16.35
N GLU A 22 24.02 -1.31 16.28
CA GLU A 22 23.92 -0.38 17.41
C GLU A 22 22.46 -0.12 17.81
N GLN A 23 21.53 -0.07 16.84
CA GLN A 23 20.09 -0.01 17.13
C GLN A 23 19.55 -1.33 17.69
N GLN A 24 20.10 -2.48 17.27
CA GLN A 24 19.74 -3.79 17.83
C GLN A 24 20.27 -3.96 19.27
N GLN A 25 21.50 -3.51 19.56
CA GLN A 25 22.16 -3.63 20.87
C GLN A 25 21.61 -2.69 21.96
N ALA A 26 20.81 -1.68 21.59
CA ALA A 26 20.16 -0.78 22.55
C ALA A 26 18.91 -1.36 23.23
N LEU A 27 18.45 -2.57 22.84
CA LEU A 27 17.30 -3.27 23.43
C LEU A 27 17.69 -4.64 24.03
N PRO A 28 17.03 -5.07 25.13
CA PRO A 28 17.31 -6.35 25.79
C PRO A 28 17.10 -7.55 24.85
N GLY A 29 17.97 -8.55 24.98
CA GLY A 29 18.19 -9.60 23.97
C GLY A 29 17.01 -10.53 23.65
N GLU A 30 15.93 -10.53 24.42
CA GLU A 30 14.72 -11.33 24.12
C GLU A 30 13.88 -10.71 22.98
N ASP A 31 13.98 -9.39 22.75
CA ASP A 31 13.23 -8.68 21.71
C ASP A 31 13.93 -8.73 20.33
N GLN A 32 15.22 -9.08 20.28
CA GLN A 32 15.98 -9.13 19.01
C GLN A 32 15.53 -10.27 18.11
N HIS A 33 15.30 -11.47 18.68
CA HIS A 33 14.90 -12.65 17.89
C HIS A 33 13.48 -12.49 17.32
N LEU A 34 12.58 -11.85 18.07
CA LEU A 34 11.20 -11.55 17.69
C LEU A 34 11.09 -10.53 16.55
N LEU A 35 11.99 -9.54 16.47
CA LEU A 35 12.01 -8.60 15.35
C LEU A 35 12.59 -9.20 14.07
N SER A 36 13.64 -10.03 14.16
CA SER A 36 14.15 -10.76 12.99
C SER A 36 13.11 -11.73 12.42
N ASP A 37 12.37 -12.45 13.27
CA ASP A 37 11.29 -13.35 12.85
C ASP A 37 10.05 -12.60 12.32
N GLN A 38 9.85 -11.32 12.68
CA GLN A 38 8.79 -10.46 12.14
C GLN A 38 9.19 -9.75 10.83
N GLN A 39 10.48 -9.50 10.59
CA GLN A 39 10.97 -8.80 9.38
C GLN A 39 11.14 -9.74 8.18
N GLN A 40 11.51 -11.01 8.41
CA GLN A 40 11.72 -12.00 7.35
C GLN A 40 10.43 -12.35 6.55
N PRO A 41 9.24 -12.48 7.17
CA PRO A 41 8.01 -12.80 6.45
C PRO A 41 7.49 -11.66 5.55
N GLN A 42 7.91 -10.41 5.73
CA GLN A 42 7.56 -9.32 4.80
C GLN A 42 8.47 -9.28 3.57
N GLN A 43 9.77 -9.57 3.72
CA GLN A 43 10.75 -9.53 2.62
C GLN A 43 10.43 -10.53 1.49
N ASP A 44 10.00 -11.74 1.84
CA ASP A 44 9.70 -12.77 0.82
C ASP A 44 8.32 -12.57 0.13
N GLN A 45 7.48 -11.61 0.58
CA GLN A 45 6.11 -11.44 0.04
C GLN A 45 6.12 -10.50 -1.16
N GLN A 46 7.27 -9.87 -1.37
CA GLN A 46 7.53 -8.81 -2.34
C GLN A 46 8.75 -9.13 -3.22
N ALA A 47 9.52 -10.16 -2.87
CA ALA A 47 10.54 -10.73 -3.75
C ALA A 47 9.89 -11.22 -5.05
N VAL A 48 10.20 -10.54 -6.15
CA VAL A 48 10.06 -11.11 -7.50
C VAL A 48 10.95 -12.36 -7.52
N PRO A 49 10.45 -13.53 -7.97
CA PRO A 49 11.22 -14.76 -7.91
C PRO A 49 12.57 -14.60 -8.60
N ASP A 50 13.63 -14.96 -7.88
CA ASP A 50 14.99 -15.03 -8.41
C ASP A 50 15.00 -15.92 -9.65
N SER A 51 15.43 -15.32 -10.75
CA SER A 51 15.63 -15.99 -12.03
C SER A 51 16.88 -16.87 -11.96
N GLY A 52 16.79 -17.99 -11.24
CA GLY A 52 17.78 -19.07 -11.24
C GLY A 52 17.58 -19.97 -12.46
N CYS A 53 18.60 -20.01 -13.33
CA CYS A 53 18.65 -20.70 -14.61
C CYS A 53 18.06 -22.12 -14.61
N CYS A 54 17.05 -22.36 -15.46
CA CYS A 54 16.96 -23.52 -16.36
C CYS A 54 15.87 -23.29 -17.43
N SER A 55 16.28 -23.40 -18.70
CA SER A 55 15.52 -23.59 -19.93
C SER A 55 14.36 -22.66 -20.29
N ALA A 56 14.63 -21.87 -21.33
CA ALA A 56 13.70 -21.10 -22.12
C ALA A 56 12.38 -21.83 -22.44
N ASN A 57 11.28 -21.18 -22.07
CA ASN A 57 10.15 -21.07 -22.98
C ASN A 57 9.62 -19.64 -22.89
N SER A 58 10.03 -18.80 -23.85
CA SER A 58 9.58 -17.43 -24.01
C SER A 58 8.13 -17.43 -24.51
N ASN A 59 7.19 -17.77 -23.65
CA ASN A 59 5.81 -17.34 -23.83
C ASN A 59 5.71 -15.94 -23.25
N SER A 60 5.74 -14.96 -24.15
CA SER A 60 5.33 -13.58 -23.91
C SER A 60 4.06 -13.59 -23.05
N ALA A 61 4.19 -13.22 -21.77
CA ALA A 61 3.03 -12.99 -20.93
C ALA A 61 2.24 -11.85 -21.58
N ALA A 62 1.14 -12.19 -22.25
CA ALA A 62 0.23 -11.22 -22.81
C ALA A 62 -0.12 -10.21 -21.72
N PRO A 63 -0.22 -8.90 -22.01
CA PRO A 63 -0.66 -7.94 -21.02
C PRO A 63 -2.06 -8.33 -20.57
N GLY A 64 -2.14 -8.92 -19.37
CA GLY A 64 -3.39 -9.35 -18.79
C GLY A 64 -4.28 -8.14 -18.59
N ILE A 65 -5.54 -8.25 -19.02
CA ILE A 65 -6.53 -7.18 -18.83
C ILE A 65 -6.66 -6.95 -17.31
N PRO A 66 -6.53 -5.69 -16.82
CA PRO A 66 -6.71 -5.38 -15.41
C PRO A 66 -8.14 -5.67 -14.98
N SER A 67 -8.39 -6.85 -14.42
CA SER A 67 -9.72 -7.33 -14.01
C SER A 67 -10.43 -6.35 -13.08
N ALA A 68 -9.71 -5.75 -12.13
CA ALA A 68 -10.25 -4.72 -11.24
C ALA A 68 -10.76 -3.49 -12.00
N LEU A 69 -10.02 -3.04 -13.03
CA LEU A 69 -10.46 -1.91 -13.87
C LEU A 69 -11.71 -2.29 -14.67
N VAL A 70 -11.78 -3.51 -15.21
CA VAL A 70 -12.98 -4.01 -15.92
C VAL A 70 -14.18 -4.03 -14.99
N VAL A 71 -14.04 -4.55 -13.78
CA VAL A 71 -15.13 -4.59 -12.78
C VAL A 71 -15.60 -3.18 -12.43
N VAL A 72 -14.67 -2.23 -12.25
CA VAL A 72 -15.01 -0.83 -12.01
C VAL A 72 -15.77 -0.23 -13.19
N LEU A 73 -15.31 -0.46 -14.44
CA LEU A 73 -15.98 0.03 -15.64
C LEU A 73 -17.39 -0.58 -15.81
N VAL A 74 -17.53 -1.88 -15.57
CA VAL A 74 -18.83 -2.56 -15.57
C VAL A 74 -19.75 -1.95 -14.52
N GLY A 75 -19.26 -1.72 -13.30
CA GLY A 75 -20.06 -1.07 -12.25
C GLY A 75 -20.49 0.35 -12.63
N LEU A 76 -19.58 1.15 -13.20
CA LEU A 76 -19.87 2.49 -13.72
C LEU A 76 -20.93 2.49 -14.83
N VAL A 77 -20.94 1.45 -15.67
CA VAL A 77 -21.94 1.28 -16.73
C VAL A 77 -23.27 0.78 -16.16
N LEU A 78 -23.26 -0.13 -15.18
CA LEU A 78 -24.47 -0.69 -14.56
C LEU A 78 -25.22 0.32 -13.68
N THR A 79 -24.51 1.20 -12.98
CA THR A 79 -25.12 2.21 -12.09
C THR A 79 -26.21 3.05 -12.79
N PRO A 80 -25.99 3.67 -13.97
CA PRO A 80 -27.04 4.43 -14.64
C PRO A 80 -28.18 3.57 -15.19
N PHE A 81 -27.96 2.28 -15.48
CA PHE A 81 -29.05 1.38 -15.87
C PHE A 81 -29.96 1.05 -14.68
N ALA A 82 -29.39 0.85 -13.49
CA ALA A 82 -30.15 0.61 -12.27
C ALA A 82 -30.77 1.89 -11.69
N HIS A 83 -30.08 3.04 -11.85
CA HIS A 83 -30.48 4.34 -11.31
C HIS A 83 -30.33 5.46 -12.36
N PRO A 84 -31.26 5.57 -13.33
CA PRO A 84 -31.17 6.56 -14.41
C PRO A 84 -31.09 8.01 -13.91
N ALA A 85 -31.71 8.31 -12.77
CA ALA A 85 -31.71 9.63 -12.14
C ALA A 85 -30.30 10.13 -11.74
N VAL A 86 -29.32 9.23 -11.64
CA VAL A 86 -27.94 9.59 -11.32
C VAL A 86 -27.29 10.40 -12.45
N LEU A 87 -27.63 10.11 -13.72
CA LEU A 87 -27.10 10.86 -14.86
C LEU A 87 -27.63 12.29 -14.91
N SER A 88 -28.91 12.49 -14.56
CA SER A 88 -29.50 13.83 -14.45
C SER A 88 -28.96 14.64 -13.28
N GLY A 89 -28.37 13.98 -12.28
CA GLY A 89 -27.72 14.63 -11.13
C GLY A 89 -26.26 15.03 -11.39
N LEU A 90 -25.68 14.66 -12.54
CA LEU A 90 -24.31 15.05 -12.90
C LEU A 90 -24.29 16.54 -13.26
N SER A 91 -23.53 17.29 -12.46
CA SER A 91 -23.30 18.71 -12.67
C SER A 91 -21.84 18.93 -13.03
N LEU A 92 -21.61 19.80 -14.01
CA LEU A 92 -20.27 20.26 -14.33
C LEU A 92 -19.89 21.41 -13.39
N GLY A 93 -18.69 21.31 -12.82
CA GLY A 93 -18.11 22.34 -11.98
C GLY A 93 -17.42 21.77 -10.74
N PRO A 94 -16.40 22.47 -10.23
CA PRO A 94 -15.70 22.05 -9.03
C PRO A 94 -16.60 22.22 -7.80
N SER A 95 -16.42 21.33 -6.82
CA SER A 95 -17.00 21.52 -5.49
C SER A 95 -16.34 22.70 -4.78
N THR A 96 -17.12 23.40 -3.95
CA THR A 96 -16.56 24.41 -3.05
C THR A 96 -15.69 23.72 -1.99
N PRO A 97 -14.38 24.06 -1.89
CA PRO A 97 -13.52 23.48 -0.87
C PRO A 97 -13.99 23.98 0.50
N ARG A 98 -14.14 23.06 1.45
CA ARG A 98 -14.45 23.37 2.84
C ARG A 98 -13.32 22.90 3.73
N LEU A 99 -12.87 23.78 4.61
CA LEU A 99 -11.95 23.40 5.66
C LEU A 99 -12.72 22.67 6.75
N PHE A 100 -12.23 21.49 7.11
CA PHE A 100 -12.72 20.69 8.21
C PHE A 100 -11.78 20.85 9.40
N VAL A 101 -12.29 21.46 10.47
CA VAL A 101 -11.57 21.58 11.74
C VAL A 101 -12.27 20.67 12.75
N PRO A 102 -11.64 19.56 13.20
CA PRO A 102 -12.26 18.65 14.14
C PRO A 102 -12.43 19.31 15.51
N SER A 103 -13.54 19.03 16.19
CA SER A 103 -13.68 19.38 17.60
C SER A 103 -12.70 18.56 18.46
N TRP A 104 -12.36 19.04 19.66
CA TRP A 104 -11.47 18.30 20.57
C TRP A 104 -11.98 16.87 20.87
N GLN A 105 -13.30 16.71 20.99
CA GLN A 105 -13.92 15.39 21.19
C GLN A 105 -13.75 14.48 19.97
N GLN A 106 -13.95 15.01 18.75
CA GLN A 106 -13.73 14.28 17.51
C GLN A 106 -12.26 13.90 17.34
N PHE A 107 -11.34 14.82 17.67
CA PHE A 107 -9.90 14.56 17.66
C PHE A 107 -9.54 13.42 18.63
N LYS A 108 -9.93 13.52 19.90
CA LYS A 108 -9.66 12.47 20.90
C LYS A 108 -10.24 11.12 20.49
N SER A 109 -11.49 11.09 20.01
CA SER A 109 -12.12 9.85 19.54
C SER A 109 -11.39 9.29 18.30
N GLY A 110 -11.00 10.14 17.36
CA GLY A 110 -10.28 9.75 16.14
C GLY A 110 -8.91 9.16 16.46
N VAL A 111 -8.13 9.81 17.32
CA VAL A 111 -6.81 9.33 17.75
C VAL A 111 -6.92 7.98 18.46
N LEU A 112 -7.85 7.84 19.41
CA LEU A 112 -7.96 6.62 20.22
C LEU A 112 -8.55 5.44 19.44
N LYS A 113 -9.61 5.66 18.65
CA LYS A 113 -10.32 4.58 17.96
C LYS A 113 -9.69 4.21 16.62
N ALA A 114 -9.27 5.19 15.84
CA ALA A 114 -8.75 4.97 14.49
C ALA A 114 -7.23 5.12 14.44
N GLY A 115 -6.68 6.16 15.06
CA GLY A 115 -5.25 6.46 15.03
C GLY A 115 -4.40 5.32 15.59
N LEU A 116 -4.72 4.83 16.79
CA LEU A 116 -3.96 3.77 17.46
C LEU A 116 -3.90 2.48 16.65
N ALA A 117 -5.02 2.05 16.05
CA ALA A 117 -5.07 0.87 15.19
C ALA A 117 -4.36 1.08 13.84
N GLN A 118 -4.37 2.31 13.32
CA GLN A 118 -3.80 2.67 12.02
C GLN A 118 -2.28 2.83 12.04
N LEU A 119 -1.68 3.12 13.21
CA LEU A 119 -0.22 3.24 13.38
C LEU A 119 0.54 1.98 12.95
N PRO A 120 0.27 0.76 13.48
CA PRO A 120 0.95 -0.45 13.06
C PRO A 120 0.66 -0.78 11.60
N LEU A 121 -0.60 -0.66 11.15
CA LEU A 121 -1.00 -1.00 9.79
C LEU A 121 -0.29 -0.12 8.74
N THR A 122 -0.24 1.19 8.97
CA THR A 122 0.39 2.15 8.03
C THR A 122 1.91 1.99 8.05
N SER A 123 2.50 1.80 9.23
CA SER A 123 3.95 1.62 9.35
C SER A 123 4.41 0.37 8.61
N LEU A 124 3.70 -0.75 8.80
CA LEU A 124 4.01 -2.02 8.15
C LEU A 124 3.71 -1.98 6.64
N ASN A 125 2.48 -1.65 6.24
CA ASN A 125 2.06 -1.74 4.85
C ASN A 125 2.67 -0.62 3.97
N SER A 126 2.78 0.58 4.53
CA SER A 126 3.00 1.80 3.75
C SER A 126 4.29 2.55 4.08
N CYS A 127 5.13 2.02 4.97
CA CYS A 127 6.49 2.48 5.18
C CYS A 127 7.49 1.34 4.97
N ILE A 128 7.37 0.23 5.71
CA ILE A 128 8.32 -0.90 5.65
C ILE A 128 8.13 -1.71 4.37
N ALA A 129 6.94 -2.28 4.15
CA ALA A 129 6.70 -3.15 3.00
C ALA A 129 6.85 -2.38 1.67
N VAL A 130 6.41 -1.12 1.60
CA VAL A 130 6.58 -0.35 0.36
C VAL A 130 8.05 -0.05 0.08
N THR A 131 8.88 0.23 1.09
CA THR A 131 10.31 0.53 0.88
C THR A 131 11.07 -0.72 0.49
N GLN A 132 10.81 -1.86 1.12
CA GLN A 132 11.41 -3.15 0.76
C GLN A 132 11.10 -3.51 -0.70
N LEU A 133 9.83 -3.48 -1.10
CA LEU A 133 9.44 -3.73 -2.49
C LEU A 133 10.08 -2.73 -3.46
N ALA A 134 10.11 -1.46 -3.10
CA ALA A 134 10.65 -0.41 -3.95
C ALA A 134 12.16 -0.58 -4.19
N GLN A 135 12.91 -1.02 -3.17
CA GLN A 135 14.33 -1.35 -3.28
C GLN A 135 14.57 -2.57 -4.18
N GLN A 136 13.72 -3.60 -4.08
CA GLN A 136 13.78 -4.79 -4.95
C GLN A 136 13.46 -4.45 -6.42
N LEU A 137 12.48 -3.57 -6.66
CA LEU A 137 12.06 -3.22 -8.03
C LEU A 137 12.99 -2.20 -8.71
N PHE A 138 13.67 -1.35 -7.94
CA PHE A 138 14.50 -0.24 -8.45
C PHE A 138 15.90 -0.19 -7.83
N PRO A 139 16.71 -1.26 -7.92
CA PRO A 139 18.02 -1.32 -7.26
C PRO A 139 18.99 -0.24 -7.76
N GLN A 140 18.91 0.13 -9.04
CA GLN A 140 19.75 1.20 -9.63
C GLN A 140 19.47 2.59 -9.02
N ARG A 141 18.28 2.81 -8.46
CA ARG A 141 17.92 4.08 -7.79
C ARG A 141 18.44 4.14 -6.36
N LEU A 142 18.71 3.00 -5.74
CA LEU A 142 19.27 2.92 -4.40
C LEU A 142 20.69 3.49 -4.37
N GLU A 143 21.50 3.24 -5.40
CA GLU A 143 22.86 3.78 -5.51
C GLU A 143 22.90 5.30 -5.67
N GLN A 144 21.86 5.89 -6.25
CA GLN A 144 21.78 7.33 -6.52
C GLN A 144 21.22 8.11 -5.32
N ASP A 145 20.14 7.61 -4.72
CA ASP A 145 19.32 8.35 -3.76
C ASP A 145 18.87 7.48 -2.57
N GLY A 146 19.69 6.53 -2.14
CA GLY A 146 19.24 5.43 -1.28
C GLY A 146 18.63 5.82 0.06
N TRP A 147 18.99 6.98 0.62
CA TRP A 147 18.34 7.54 1.81
C TRP A 147 16.82 7.70 1.62
N ARG A 148 16.35 8.16 0.46
CA ARG A 148 14.92 8.43 0.18
C ARG A 148 14.06 7.17 0.19
N TRP A 149 14.66 6.01 0.02
CA TRP A 149 13.99 4.71 -0.07
C TRP A 149 14.03 3.96 1.27
N ARG A 150 14.31 4.67 2.37
CA ARG A 150 14.26 4.14 3.75
C ARG A 150 12.87 4.38 4.38
N PRO A 151 12.46 3.57 5.38
CA PRO A 151 11.16 3.71 6.03
C PRO A 151 10.90 5.10 6.62
N ALA A 152 11.90 5.75 7.22
CA ALA A 152 11.72 7.05 7.89
C ALA A 152 11.34 8.19 6.91
N PRO A 153 12.06 8.43 5.80
CA PRO A 153 11.65 9.42 4.81
C PRO A 153 10.28 9.14 4.18
N VAL A 154 9.96 7.86 3.95
CA VAL A 154 8.63 7.47 3.44
C VAL A 154 7.55 7.75 4.49
N ALA A 155 7.79 7.45 5.76
CA ALA A 155 6.87 7.76 6.86
C ALA A 155 6.62 9.27 6.99
N VAL A 156 7.66 10.10 6.84
CA VAL A 156 7.51 11.56 6.81
C VAL A 156 6.63 12.00 5.64
N SER A 157 6.83 11.42 4.45
CA SER A 157 5.99 11.71 3.28
C SER A 157 4.51 11.33 3.51
N VAL A 158 4.26 10.15 4.09
CA VAL A 158 2.90 9.71 4.47
C VAL A 158 2.30 10.62 5.54
N GLY A 159 3.08 11.03 6.54
CA GLY A 159 2.63 11.96 7.57
C GLY A 159 2.25 13.31 6.98
N LEU A 160 3.07 13.88 6.11
CA LEU A 160 2.82 15.17 5.47
C LEU A 160 1.57 15.14 4.57
N MET A 161 1.40 14.10 3.74
CA MET A 161 0.21 14.03 2.87
C MET A 161 -1.09 13.94 3.68
N ASN A 162 -1.09 13.25 4.82
CA ASN A 162 -2.26 13.13 5.69
C ASN A 162 -2.49 14.38 6.54
N LEU A 163 -1.41 15.01 7.03
CA LEU A 163 -1.49 16.26 7.78
C LEU A 163 -2.02 17.40 6.91
N VAL A 164 -1.65 17.44 5.63
CA VAL A 164 -2.24 18.39 4.68
C VAL A 164 -3.66 17.96 4.35
N GLY A 165 -3.89 16.73 3.90
CA GLY A 165 -5.20 16.29 3.41
C GLY A 165 -6.34 16.34 4.43
N CYS A 166 -6.07 16.12 5.72
CA CYS A 166 -7.11 16.04 6.75
C CYS A 166 -7.93 17.34 6.88
N TRP A 167 -7.31 18.52 6.66
CA TRP A 167 -8.00 19.81 6.72
C TRP A 167 -9.02 20.00 5.59
N TRP A 168 -8.91 19.25 4.49
CA TRP A 168 -9.86 19.28 3.37
C TRP A 168 -10.82 18.09 3.39
N GLY A 169 -10.87 17.33 4.48
CA GLY A 169 -11.72 16.15 4.59
C GLY A 169 -11.27 14.98 3.71
N ALA A 170 -9.98 14.92 3.36
CA ALA A 170 -9.45 13.79 2.62
C ALA A 170 -9.52 12.52 3.46
N PHE A 171 -9.84 11.39 2.80
CA PHE A 171 -9.65 10.07 3.40
C PHE A 171 -8.16 9.83 3.67
N PRO A 172 -7.79 9.03 4.69
CA PRO A 172 -6.40 8.69 4.96
C PRO A 172 -5.70 8.10 3.73
N CYS A 173 -4.53 8.65 3.41
CA CYS A 173 -3.73 8.29 2.25
C CYS A 173 -2.45 7.56 2.67
N CYS A 174 -1.86 6.79 1.77
CA CYS A 174 -0.60 6.12 2.03
C CYS A 174 0.17 5.81 0.74
N HIS A 175 1.44 5.41 0.86
CA HIS A 175 2.19 4.79 -0.23
C HIS A 175 1.91 3.29 -0.21
N GLY A 176 1.03 2.81 -1.10
CA GLY A 176 0.63 1.40 -1.13
C GLY A 176 1.61 0.53 -1.92
N SER A 177 2.16 -0.51 -1.28
CA SER A 177 3.02 -1.51 -1.95
C SER A 177 2.31 -2.25 -3.08
N GLY A 178 1.04 -2.61 -2.90
CA GLY A 178 0.22 -3.23 -3.95
C GLY A 178 0.02 -2.32 -5.17
N GLY A 179 -0.17 -1.02 -4.95
CA GLY A 179 -0.25 -0.03 -6.02
C GLY A 179 1.06 0.12 -6.79
N LEU A 180 2.19 0.12 -6.07
CA LEU A 180 3.52 0.13 -6.67
C LEU A 180 3.78 -1.13 -7.51
N ALA A 181 3.49 -2.32 -6.97
CA ALA A 181 3.62 -3.59 -7.66
C ALA A 181 2.75 -3.64 -8.92
N ALA A 182 1.50 -3.18 -8.84
CA ALA A 182 0.58 -3.13 -9.98
C ALA A 182 1.12 -2.22 -11.09
N GLN A 183 1.54 -0.99 -10.76
CA GLN A 183 2.12 -0.07 -11.74
C GLN A 183 3.37 -0.66 -12.39
N TYR A 184 4.26 -1.29 -11.61
CA TYR A 184 5.44 -1.95 -12.13
C TYR A 184 5.09 -3.12 -13.07
N LYS A 185 4.08 -3.94 -12.70
CA LYS A 185 3.56 -5.04 -13.52
C LYS A 185 3.00 -4.55 -14.85
N PHE A 186 2.37 -3.37 -14.88
CA PHE A 186 1.90 -2.73 -16.11
C PHE A 186 2.99 -1.94 -16.87
N GLY A 187 4.26 -2.09 -16.49
CA GLY A 187 5.40 -1.54 -17.22
C GLY A 187 5.85 -0.15 -16.76
N ALA A 188 5.27 0.42 -15.69
CA ALA A 188 5.79 1.66 -15.13
C ALA A 188 7.20 1.46 -14.56
N ARG A 189 8.13 2.35 -14.92
CA ARG A 189 9.52 2.36 -14.42
C ARG A 189 9.91 3.69 -13.77
N SER A 190 8.96 4.62 -13.66
CA SER A 190 9.14 5.93 -13.07
C SER A 190 7.83 6.38 -12.40
N GLY A 191 7.90 7.48 -11.65
CA GLY A 191 6.72 8.11 -11.03
C GLY A 191 5.73 8.74 -12.02
N ALA A 192 5.99 8.72 -13.34
CA ALA A 192 5.10 9.35 -14.32
C ALA A 192 3.70 8.70 -14.37
N ALA A 193 3.62 7.37 -14.26
CA ALA A 193 2.35 6.65 -14.29
C ALA A 193 1.41 7.03 -13.12
N PRO A 194 1.84 6.99 -11.84
CA PRO A 194 0.99 7.43 -10.74
C PRO A 194 0.68 8.94 -10.80
N VAL A 195 1.59 9.79 -11.29
CA VAL A 195 1.31 11.22 -11.50
C VAL A 195 0.20 11.43 -12.53
N LEU A 196 0.27 10.76 -13.69
CA LEU A 196 -0.77 10.85 -14.71
C LEU A 196 -2.13 10.35 -14.19
N LEU A 197 -2.14 9.26 -13.44
CA LEU A 197 -3.36 8.75 -12.80
C LEU A 197 -3.93 9.76 -11.80
N GLY A 198 -3.07 10.40 -10.99
CA GLY A 198 -3.46 11.46 -10.07
C GLY A 198 -4.05 12.67 -10.79
N LEU A 199 -3.42 13.10 -11.89
CA LEU A 199 -3.91 14.19 -12.73
C LEU A 199 -5.27 13.86 -13.35
N LEU A 200 -5.45 12.65 -13.89
CA LEU A 200 -6.73 12.21 -14.43
C LEU A 200 -7.85 12.25 -13.37
N LYS A 201 -7.56 11.73 -12.16
CA LYS A 201 -8.51 11.76 -11.04
C LYS A 201 -8.81 13.18 -10.60
N ALA A 202 -7.81 14.05 -10.54
CA ALA A 202 -7.98 15.47 -10.20
C ALA A 202 -8.81 16.20 -11.26
N SER A 203 -8.57 15.95 -12.56
CA SER A 203 -9.37 16.51 -13.65
C SER A 203 -10.83 16.07 -13.53
N LEU A 204 -11.10 14.79 -13.30
CA LEU A 204 -12.47 14.30 -13.09
C LEU A 204 -13.14 14.95 -11.87
N ALA A 205 -12.42 15.09 -10.76
CA ALA A 205 -12.92 15.74 -9.56
C ALA A 205 -13.22 17.23 -9.78
N LEU A 206 -12.40 17.95 -10.56
CA LEU A 206 -12.63 19.35 -10.91
C LEU A 206 -13.77 19.53 -11.91
N LEU A 207 -13.94 18.58 -12.83
CA LEU A 207 -14.99 18.60 -13.84
C LEU A 207 -16.38 18.31 -13.25
N PHE A 208 -16.50 17.34 -12.34
CA PHE A 208 -17.80 16.86 -11.84
C PHE A 208 -18.07 17.19 -10.37
N GLY A 209 -17.06 17.59 -9.60
CA GLY A 209 -17.22 17.97 -8.20
C GLY A 209 -17.93 16.90 -7.36
N SER A 210 -18.92 17.32 -6.58
CA SER A 210 -19.68 16.48 -5.65
C SER A 210 -20.66 15.56 -6.36
N SER A 211 -21.01 15.84 -7.61
CA SER A 211 -21.89 14.97 -8.40
C SER A 211 -21.21 13.63 -8.74
N LEU A 212 -19.87 13.63 -8.86
CA LEU A 212 -19.11 12.39 -9.00
C LEU A 212 -19.20 11.51 -7.75
N LEU A 213 -19.19 12.12 -6.55
CA LEU A 213 -19.37 11.39 -5.30
C LEU A 213 -20.77 10.76 -5.23
N ALA A 214 -21.80 11.49 -5.65
CA ALA A 214 -23.17 10.96 -5.71
C ALA A 214 -23.30 9.75 -6.66
N LEU A 215 -22.59 9.77 -7.80
CA LEU A 215 -22.49 8.61 -8.70
C LEU A 215 -21.80 7.43 -8.01
N LEU A 216 -20.66 7.66 -7.36
CA LEU A 216 -19.90 6.61 -6.67
C LEU A 216 -20.65 6.00 -5.48
N GLN A 217 -21.55 6.74 -4.82
CA GLN A 217 -22.43 6.23 -3.76
C GLN A 217 -23.46 5.21 -4.27
N HIS A 218 -23.81 5.25 -5.56
CA HIS A 218 -24.70 4.29 -6.22
C HIS A 218 -23.93 3.19 -6.97
N PHE A 219 -22.63 3.06 -6.72
CA PHE A 219 -21.83 1.98 -7.30
C PHE A 219 -22.34 0.62 -6.78
N PRO A 220 -22.43 -0.43 -7.62
CA PRO A 220 -23.04 -1.70 -7.20
C PRO A 220 -22.28 -2.36 -6.06
N GLY A 221 -22.90 -2.43 -4.88
CA GLY A 221 -22.33 -3.05 -3.68
C GLY A 221 -21.78 -4.47 -3.89
N PRO A 222 -22.47 -5.37 -4.62
CA PRO A 222 -21.96 -6.71 -4.90
C PRO A 222 -20.62 -6.74 -5.64
N LEU A 223 -20.37 -5.77 -6.54
CA LEU A 223 -19.09 -5.68 -7.26
C LEU A 223 -17.96 -5.26 -6.32
N LEU A 224 -18.18 -4.26 -5.47
CA LEU A 224 -17.20 -3.87 -4.43
C LEU A 224 -16.92 -5.01 -3.46
N GLY A 225 -17.98 -5.69 -3.00
CA GLY A 225 -17.87 -6.85 -2.13
C GLY A 225 -17.05 -7.98 -2.76
N SER A 226 -17.25 -8.26 -4.05
CA SER A 226 -16.48 -9.29 -4.77
C SER A 226 -15.01 -8.94 -4.92
N MET A 227 -14.68 -7.67 -5.17
CA MET A 227 -13.30 -7.18 -5.26
C MET A 227 -12.59 -7.28 -3.91
N LEU A 228 -13.28 -6.90 -2.83
CA LEU A 228 -12.77 -7.01 -1.47
C LEU A 228 -12.58 -8.47 -1.05
N LEU A 229 -13.55 -9.35 -1.36
CA LEU A 229 -13.46 -10.78 -1.10
C LEU A 229 -12.25 -11.39 -1.80
N PHE A 230 -12.09 -11.14 -3.10
CA PHE A 230 -10.98 -11.72 -3.87
C PHE A 230 -9.63 -11.19 -3.37
N SER A 231 -9.51 -9.89 -3.09
CA SER A 231 -8.29 -9.31 -2.54
C SER A 231 -7.96 -9.89 -1.15
N GLY A 232 -8.99 -10.12 -0.33
CA GLY A 232 -8.84 -10.77 0.98
C GLY A 232 -8.43 -12.23 0.88
N LEU A 233 -8.99 -12.99 -0.07
CA LEU A 233 -8.61 -14.38 -0.33
C LEU A 233 -7.18 -14.48 -0.87
N GLU A 234 -6.77 -13.57 -1.76
CA GLU A 234 -5.40 -13.51 -2.28
C GLU A 234 -4.39 -13.23 -1.16
N LEU A 235 -4.71 -12.28 -0.27
CA LEU A 235 -3.89 -11.98 0.91
C LEU A 235 -3.83 -13.18 1.88
N ALA A 236 -4.96 -13.82 2.16
CA ALA A 236 -5.03 -14.98 3.04
C ALA A 236 -4.25 -16.18 2.47
N ALA A 237 -4.38 -16.45 1.17
CA ALA A 237 -3.64 -17.50 0.49
C ALA A 237 -2.13 -17.22 0.50
N ALA A 238 -1.73 -15.96 0.29
CA ALA A 238 -0.32 -15.55 0.37
C ALA A 238 0.24 -15.68 1.79
N ALA A 239 -0.55 -15.41 2.82
CA ALA A 239 -0.15 -15.62 4.22
C ALA A 239 -0.02 -17.12 4.55
N ALA A 240 -1.02 -17.93 4.18
CA ALA A 240 -1.05 -19.37 4.44
C ALA A 240 0.01 -20.16 3.66
N GLY A 241 0.35 -19.74 2.43
CA GLY A 241 1.38 -20.40 1.63
C GLY A 241 2.80 -20.21 2.18
N LYS A 242 2.97 -19.21 3.04
CA LYS A 242 4.27 -18.74 3.53
C LYS A 242 4.54 -19.13 4.96
N GLU A 243 3.52 -19.05 5.80
CA GLU A 243 3.60 -19.45 7.20
C GLU A 243 3.45 -20.98 7.32
N ARG A 244 4.56 -21.68 7.57
CA ARG A 244 4.56 -23.15 7.75
C ARG A 244 4.73 -23.58 9.21
N GLU A 245 5.01 -22.65 10.10
CA GLU A 245 5.21 -22.97 11.50
C GLU A 245 3.85 -23.14 12.22
N PRO A 246 3.65 -24.22 13.00
CA PRO A 246 2.40 -24.44 13.72
C PRO A 246 2.03 -23.30 14.68
N ARG A 247 3.04 -22.62 15.24
CA ARG A 247 2.86 -21.46 16.12
C ARG A 247 2.39 -20.23 15.36
N GLY A 248 3.01 -19.92 14.22
CA GLY A 248 2.62 -18.79 13.37
C GLY A 248 1.21 -18.96 12.80
N VAL A 249 0.88 -20.17 12.33
CA VAL A 249 -0.49 -20.51 11.90
C VAL A 249 -1.48 -20.40 13.06
N GLY A 250 -1.10 -20.88 14.25
CA GLY A 250 -1.92 -20.77 15.47
C GLY A 250 -2.21 -19.31 15.84
N CYS A 251 -1.20 -18.45 15.84
CA CYS A 251 -1.37 -17.01 16.07
C CYS A 251 -2.28 -16.37 15.01
N MET A 252 -2.08 -16.67 13.72
CA MET A 252 -2.89 -16.14 12.63
C MET A 252 -4.38 -16.52 12.77
N LEU A 253 -4.67 -17.79 13.05
CA LEU A 253 -6.03 -18.28 13.25
C LEU A 253 -6.66 -17.69 14.51
N LEU A 254 -5.90 -17.55 15.60
CA LEU A 254 -6.37 -16.91 16.83
C LEU A 254 -6.72 -15.44 16.60
N THR A 255 -5.86 -14.70 15.89
CA THR A 255 -6.12 -13.30 15.53
C THR A 255 -7.35 -13.19 14.63
N ALA A 256 -7.49 -14.05 13.63
CA ALA A 256 -8.66 -14.06 12.76
C ALA A 256 -9.97 -14.38 13.54
N ALA A 257 -9.92 -15.37 14.43
CA ALA A 257 -11.06 -15.72 15.29
C ALA A 257 -11.42 -14.58 16.25
N ALA A 258 -10.42 -13.92 16.84
CA ALA A 258 -10.64 -12.76 17.71
C ALA A 258 -11.28 -11.59 16.94
N ILE A 259 -10.82 -11.31 15.71
CA ILE A 259 -11.41 -10.26 14.86
C ILE A 259 -12.86 -10.58 14.51
N MET A 260 -13.16 -11.83 14.11
CA MET A 260 -14.54 -12.22 13.81
C MET A 260 -15.43 -12.18 15.06
N GLY A 261 -14.93 -12.63 16.22
CA GLY A 261 -15.69 -12.62 17.47
C GLY A 261 -15.93 -11.23 18.08
N LEU A 262 -15.01 -10.29 17.84
CA LEU A 262 -15.17 -8.88 18.26
C LEU A 262 -16.00 -8.05 17.28
N GLY A 263 -16.22 -8.53 16.05
CA GLY A 263 -17.03 -7.84 15.04
C GLY A 263 -18.53 -7.84 15.33
N ASP A 264 -19.00 -8.74 16.21
CA ASP A 264 -20.41 -8.91 16.59
C ASP A 264 -20.82 -8.12 17.86
N THR A 265 -19.92 -7.28 18.41
CA THR A 265 -20.17 -6.43 19.60
C THR A 265 -20.09 -4.94 19.27
#